data_AF-A0A534L3N6-F1
#
_entry.id   AF-A0A534L3N6-F1
#
_cell.length_a   1.000
_cell.length_b   1.000
_cell.length_c   1.000
_cell.angle_alpha   90.00
_cell.angle_beta   90.00
_cell.angle_gamma   90.00
#
_symmetry.space_group_name_H-M   'P 1'
#
loop_
_entity.id
_entity.type
_entity.pdbx_description
1 polymer ?
#
loop_
_entity_poly.entity_id
_entity_poly.type
_entity_poly.pdbx_seq_one_letter_code
_entity_poly.pdbx_strand_id
1 'polypeptide(L)'
;MEDLLPGALLLLLVGGVVFAWVDWRLRTRKLPRLLGPSWECPHCTVANEAELTICWSCGAAISRRSLYPSTAAASETWQCRKCRAWNSVSRRSCWSCANTPAKQPKRDA
;
A
#
# COMPACT_ATOMS: atom_id res chain seq x y z
N MET A 1 21.35 14.37 -48.66
CA MET A 1 20.61 13.37 -47.84
C MET A 1 21.30 13.14 -46.49
N GLU A 2 22.43 13.80 -46.20
CA GLU A 2 23.24 13.54 -45.00
C GLU A 2 22.85 14.41 -43.79
N ASP A 3 22.11 15.51 -43.99
CA ASP A 3 21.77 16.47 -42.91
C ASP A 3 20.44 16.18 -42.20
N LEU A 4 19.60 15.32 -42.76
CA LEU A 4 18.31 14.95 -42.15
C LEU A 4 18.46 13.85 -41.09
N LEU A 5 19.45 12.97 -41.25
CA LEU A 5 19.67 11.84 -40.34
C LEU A 5 20.10 12.28 -38.94
N PRO A 6 21.02 13.26 -38.76
CA PRO A 6 21.35 13.79 -37.44
C PRO A 6 20.17 14.48 -36.77
N GLY A 7 19.37 15.24 -37.53
CA GLY A 7 18.18 15.91 -37.01
C GLY A 7 17.10 14.93 -36.55
N ALA A 8 16.84 13.88 -37.33
CA ALA A 8 15.89 12.84 -36.98
C ALA A 8 16.32 12.07 -35.71
N LEU A 9 17.61 11.75 -35.59
CA LEU A 9 18.14 11.11 -34.39
C LEU A 9 17.99 11.99 -33.15
N LEU A 10 18.27 13.29 -33.28
CA LEU A 10 18.13 14.26 -32.20
C LEU A 10 16.67 14.38 -31.73
N LEU A 11 15.71 14.40 -32.67
CA LEU A 11 14.29 14.41 -32.36
C LEU A 11 13.83 13.14 -31.63
N LEU A 12 14.33 11.96 -32.02
CA LEU A 12 14.01 10.71 -31.35
C LEU A 12 14.59 10.64 -29.93
N LEU A 13 15.82 11.12 -29.73
CA LEU A 13 16.44 11.17 -28.40
C LEU A 13 15.70 12.13 -27.47
N VAL A 14 15.42 13.35 -27.94
CA VAL A 14 14.69 14.35 -27.14
C VAL A 14 13.27 13.87 -26.87
N GLY A 15 12.58 13.33 -27.87
CA GLY A 15 11.24 12.76 -27.73
C GLY A 15 11.21 11.61 -26.71
N GLY A 16 12.19 10.70 -26.76
CA GLY A 16 12.32 9.60 -25.82
C GLY A 16 12.59 10.07 -24.38
N VAL A 17 13.46 11.05 -24.19
CA VAL A 17 13.76 11.63 -22.86
C VAL A 17 12.53 12.33 -22.28
N VAL A 18 11.82 13.12 -23.10
CA VAL A 18 10.59 13.80 -22.68
C VAL A 18 9.51 12.79 -22.33
N PHE A 19 9.33 11.75 -23.15
CA PHE A 19 8.35 10.69 -22.89
C PHE A 19 8.67 9.93 -21.59
N ALA A 20 9.93 9.54 -21.39
CA ALA A 20 10.38 8.87 -20.17
C ALA A 20 10.18 9.75 -18.93
N TRP A 21 10.49 11.05 -19.02
CA TRP A 21 10.27 11.99 -17.93
C TRP A 21 8.78 12.19 -17.60
N VAL A 22 7.92 12.31 -18.61
CA VAL A 22 6.47 12.43 -18.43
C VAL A 22 5.88 11.15 -17.83
N ASP A 23 6.23 9.98 -18.35
CA ASP A 23 5.79 8.68 -17.83
C ASP A 23 6.24 8.49 -16.37
N TRP A 24 7.51 8.76 -16.06
CA TRP A 24 8.03 8.74 -14.69
C TRP A 24 7.27 9.69 -13.77
N ARG A 25 7.02 10.93 -14.22
CA ARG A 25 6.28 11.93 -13.43
C ARG A 25 4.82 11.52 -13.20
N LEU A 26 4.18 10.88 -14.17
CA LEU A 26 2.82 10.35 -14.03
C LEU A 26 2.79 9.15 -13.08
N ARG A 27 3.74 8.21 -13.20
CA ARG A 27 3.87 7.07 -12.28
C ARG A 27 4.15 7.52 -10.85
N THR A 28 5.10 8.44 -10.65
CA THR A 28 5.43 8.96 -9.30
C THR A 28 4.28 9.74 -8.67
N ARG A 29 3.50 10.50 -9.45
CA ARG A 29 2.25 11.11 -8.99
C ARG A 29 1.16 10.09 -8.68
N LYS A 30 1.17 8.93 -9.36
CA LYS A 30 0.33 7.76 -9.11
C LYS A 30 0.96 6.72 -8.17
N LEU A 31 2.07 7.06 -7.50
CA LEU A 31 2.62 6.35 -6.34
C LEU A 31 2.14 6.97 -5.00
N PRO A 32 0.89 7.47 -4.82
CA PRO A 32 0.52 8.07 -3.56
C PRO A 32 0.26 6.95 -2.56
N ARG A 33 0.77 7.08 -1.33
CA ARG A 33 0.02 6.72 -0.11
C ARG A 33 -0.42 5.25 0.06
N LEU A 34 -0.08 4.34 -0.86
CA LEU A 34 -0.51 2.94 -0.86
C LEU A 34 0.22 2.11 0.18
N LEU A 35 1.45 2.52 0.52
CA LEU A 35 2.09 2.14 1.76
C LEU A 35 1.90 3.32 2.71
N GLY A 36 0.77 3.37 3.42
CA GLY A 36 0.79 3.99 4.74
C GLY A 36 1.98 3.41 5.52
N PRO A 37 2.57 4.13 6.47
CA PRO A 37 3.80 3.69 7.12
C PRO A 37 3.65 2.28 7.72
N SER A 38 4.36 1.31 7.15
CA SER A 38 4.37 -0.06 7.67
C SER A 38 5.10 -0.09 9.00
N TRP A 39 4.70 -1.01 9.88
CA TRP A 39 5.41 -1.26 11.13
C TRP A 39 5.92 -2.70 11.17
N GLU A 40 7.12 -2.88 11.68
CA GLU A 40 7.68 -4.21 11.94
C GLU A 40 7.20 -4.72 13.28
N CYS A 41 6.74 -5.97 13.31
CA CYS A 41 6.27 -6.56 14.55
C CYS A 41 7.43 -6.78 15.53
N PRO A 42 7.37 -6.27 16.78
CA PRO A 42 8.44 -6.47 17.74
C PRO A 42 8.58 -7.93 18.20
N HIS A 43 7.58 -8.77 17.94
CA HIS A 43 7.58 -10.18 18.35
C HIS A 43 8.09 -11.14 17.26
N CYS A 44 7.83 -10.84 15.99
CA CYS A 44 8.14 -11.76 14.88
C CYS A 44 8.80 -11.08 13.67
N THR A 45 9.14 -9.80 13.79
CA THR A 45 9.82 -8.95 12.78
C THR A 45 9.12 -8.84 11.42
N VAL A 46 7.93 -9.40 11.27
CA VAL A 46 7.13 -9.30 10.04
C VAL A 46 6.62 -7.87 9.86
N ALA A 47 6.75 -7.34 8.65
CA ALA A 47 6.18 -6.06 8.27
C ALA A 47 4.66 -6.13 8.14
N ASN A 48 3.96 -5.16 8.72
CA ASN A 48 2.51 -5.04 8.72
C ASN A 48 2.09 -3.73 8.08
N GLU A 49 0.88 -3.68 7.52
CA GLU A 49 0.29 -2.43 7.06
C GLU A 49 0.06 -1.45 8.23
N ALA A 50 0.20 -0.15 7.96
CA ALA A 50 0.00 0.93 8.95
C ALA A 50 -1.33 0.86 9.70
N GLU A 51 -2.36 0.42 8.99
CA GLU A 51 -3.74 0.30 9.46
C GLU A 51 -3.98 -0.97 10.29
N LEU A 52 -3.06 -1.94 10.28
CA LEU A 52 -3.16 -3.08 11.17
C LEU A 52 -2.71 -2.68 12.58
N THR A 53 -3.59 -2.88 13.56
CA THR A 53 -3.23 -2.80 14.98
C THR A 53 -2.77 -4.15 15.54
N ILE A 54 -2.92 -5.22 14.76
CA ILE A 54 -2.59 -6.60 15.11
C ILE A 54 -1.71 -7.17 14.00
N CYS A 55 -0.61 -7.83 14.38
CA CYS A 55 0.28 -8.46 13.43
C CYS A 55 -0.43 -9.58 12.67
N TRP A 56 -0.37 -9.56 11.34
CA TRP A 56 -1.04 -10.56 10.51
C TRP A 56 -0.44 -11.97 10.65
N SER A 57 0.84 -12.05 11.03
CA SER A 57 1.57 -13.31 11.18
C SER A 57 1.39 -13.91 12.57
N CYS A 58 1.80 -13.20 13.63
CA CYS A 58 1.80 -13.75 14.99
C CYS A 58 0.59 -13.34 15.85
N GLY A 59 -0.25 -12.40 15.40
CA GLY A 59 -1.40 -11.91 16.16
C GLY A 59 -1.05 -10.97 17.33
N ALA A 60 0.20 -10.58 17.50
CA ALA A 60 0.57 -9.60 18.53
C ALA A 60 0.02 -8.20 18.20
N ALA A 61 -0.60 -7.56 19.18
CA ALA A 61 -1.14 -6.21 19.03
C ALA A 61 -0.06 -5.15 19.29
N ILE A 62 -0.08 -4.06 18.53
CA ILE A 62 0.79 -2.91 18.77
C ILE A 62 0.04 -1.83 19.56
N SER A 63 0.62 -1.44 20.71
CA SER A 63 0.04 -0.40 21.55
C SER A 63 0.28 0.98 20.94
N ARG A 64 -0.80 1.75 20.72
CA ARG A 64 -0.82 3.08 20.07
C ARG A 64 0.18 4.10 20.65
N ARG A 65 0.65 3.87 21.87
CA ARG A 65 1.56 4.78 22.59
C ARG A 65 3.00 4.76 22.06
N SER A 66 3.37 3.76 21.25
CA SER A 66 4.77 3.53 20.89
C SER A 66 5.24 4.18 19.58
N LEU A 67 4.36 4.54 18.63
CA LEU A 67 4.83 4.85 17.26
C LEU A 67 4.18 6.05 16.55
N TYR A 68 3.00 6.55 16.96
CA TYR A 68 2.33 7.66 16.25
C TYR A 68 1.71 8.69 17.20
N PRO A 69 1.96 10.01 17.00
CA PRO A 69 1.25 11.05 17.74
C PRO A 69 -0.22 11.09 17.31
N SER A 70 -1.08 10.60 18.20
CA SER A 70 -2.48 10.96 18.52
C SER A 70 -3.52 11.41 17.47
N THR A 71 -3.28 11.32 16.15
CA THR A 71 -4.32 11.62 15.13
C THR A 71 -4.81 10.42 14.34
N ALA A 72 -4.20 9.24 14.50
CA ALA A 72 -4.70 8.02 13.88
C ALA A 72 -5.89 7.48 14.68
N ALA A 73 -7.10 7.76 14.18
CA ALA A 73 -8.32 7.07 14.58
C ALA A 73 -8.04 5.57 14.68
N ALA A 74 -8.61 4.92 15.70
CA ALA A 74 -8.38 3.51 15.93
C ALA A 74 -8.69 2.70 14.67
N SER A 75 -7.66 2.27 13.93
CA SER A 75 -7.88 1.51 12.72
C SER A 75 -8.42 0.16 13.13
N GLU A 76 -9.71 -0.02 12.89
CA GLU A 76 -10.41 -1.27 13.09
C GLU A 76 -9.81 -2.32 12.13
N THR A 77 -9.65 -3.55 12.62
CA THR A 77 -9.14 -4.69 11.85
C THR A 77 -10.13 -5.84 11.94
N TRP A 78 -10.20 -6.70 10.92
CA TRP A 78 -11.05 -7.89 10.93
C TRP A 78 -10.25 -9.17 10.69
N GLN A 79 -10.68 -10.25 11.35
CA GLN A 79 -10.08 -11.57 11.17
C GLN A 79 -10.86 -12.38 10.13
N CYS A 80 -10.16 -12.96 9.16
CA CYS A 80 -10.76 -13.83 8.17
C CYS A 80 -11.28 -15.12 8.81
N ARG A 81 -12.55 -15.47 8.57
CA ARG A 81 -13.16 -16.68 9.13
C ARG A 81 -12.61 -17.98 8.51
N LYS A 82 -12.13 -17.93 7.26
CA LYS A 82 -11.61 -19.11 6.55
C LYS A 82 -10.17 -19.45 6.93
N CYS A 83 -9.27 -18.47 6.90
CA CYS A 83 -7.83 -18.72 7.13
C CYS A 83 -7.28 -18.03 8.38
N ARG A 84 -8.11 -17.36 9.19
CA ARG A 84 -7.72 -16.65 10.42
C ARG A 84 -6.70 -15.51 10.26
N ALA A 85 -6.31 -15.17 9.03
CA ALA A 85 -5.47 -14.02 8.74
C ALA A 85 -6.16 -12.71 9.17
N TRP A 86 -5.39 -11.79 9.73
CA TRP A 86 -5.83 -10.43 10.03
C TRP A 86 -5.80 -9.56 8.77
N ASN A 87 -6.80 -8.70 8.63
CA ASN A 87 -6.97 -7.80 7.50
C ASN A 87 -7.39 -6.43 8.00
N SER A 88 -7.04 -5.39 7.25
CA SER A 88 -7.54 -4.05 7.49
C SER A 88 -8.99 -3.90 7.03
N VAL A 89 -9.74 -2.98 7.65
CA VAL A 89 -11.12 -2.66 7.22
C VAL A 89 -11.22 -2.07 5.83
N SER A 90 -10.14 -1.52 5.28
CA SER A 90 -10.11 -1.01 3.91
C SER A 90 -10.14 -2.12 2.85
N ARG A 91 -9.70 -3.34 3.21
CA ARG A 91 -9.69 -4.50 2.29
C ARG A 91 -11.08 -5.12 2.16
N ARG A 92 -11.54 -5.24 0.91
CA ARG A 92 -12.81 -5.93 0.55
C ARG A 92 -12.71 -7.46 0.57
N SER A 93 -11.51 -8.01 0.54
CA SER A 93 -11.25 -9.46 0.53
C SER A 93 -10.02 -9.78 1.36
N CYS A 94 -9.94 -11.03 1.84
CA CYS A 94 -8.81 -11.48 2.63
C CYS A 94 -7.52 -11.46 1.80
N TRP A 95 -6.45 -10.86 2.33
CA TRP A 95 -5.15 -10.81 1.63
C TRP A 95 -4.55 -12.19 1.41
N SER A 96 -4.82 -13.15 2.30
CA SER A 96 -4.24 -14.50 2.28
C SER A 96 -5.04 -15.49 1.42
N CYS A 97 -6.37 -15.49 1.49
CA CYS A 97 -7.20 -16.50 0.82
C CYS A 97 -8.26 -15.93 -0.13
N ALA A 98 -8.21 -14.63 -0.41
CA ALA A 98 -9.16 -13.90 -1.26
C ALA A 98 -10.64 -13.97 -0.81
N ASN A 99 -10.96 -14.62 0.32
CA ASN A 99 -12.32 -14.73 0.80
C ASN A 99 -12.87 -13.35 1.20
N THR A 100 -14.05 -13.01 0.68
CA THR A 100 -14.74 -11.79 1.08
C THR A 100 -15.41 -11.99 2.44
N PRO A 101 -15.29 -11.03 3.37
CA PRO A 101 -16.11 -11.05 4.56
C PRO A 101 -17.58 -10.87 4.14
N ALA A 102 -18.46 -11.76 4.57
CA ALA A 102 -19.91 -11.49 4.49
C ALA A 102 -20.17 -10.16 5.22
N LYS A 103 -20.98 -9.26 4.62
CA LYS A 103 -21.30 -7.90 5.13
C LYS A 103 -21.17 -7.84 6.65
N GLN A 104 -20.16 -7.14 7.15
CA GLN A 104 -20.09 -6.88 8.59
C GLN A 104 -21.28 -5.99 8.95
N PRO A 105 -22.09 -6.34 9.97
CA PRO A 105 -23.01 -5.36 10.54
C PRO A 105 -22.18 -4.17 11.02
N LYS A 106 -22.59 -2.97 10.62
CA LYS A 106 -22.05 -1.72 11.15
C LYS A 106 -22.13 -1.85 12.67
N ARG A 107 -20.99 -1.81 13.38
CA ARG A 107 -21.02 -1.79 14.84
C ARG A 107 -21.51 -0.39 15.21
N ASP A 108 -22.81 -0.31 15.51
CA ASP A 108 -23.41 0.93 16.01
C ASP A 108 -22.67 1.32 17.30
N ALA A 109 -22.36 2.61 17.37
CA ALA A 109 -21.57 3.26 18.41
C ALA A 109 -22.30 3.28 19.76
#